data_AF-A0A9Q0PF77-F1
#
_entry.id   AF-A0A9Q0PF77-F1
#
_cell.length_a   1.000
_cell.length_b   1.000
_cell.length_c   1.000
_cell.angle_alpha   90.00
_cell.angle_beta   90.00
_cell.angle_gamma   90.00
#
_symmetry.space_group_name_H-M   'P 1'
#
loop_
_entity.id
_entity.type
_entity.pdbx_description
1 polymer ?
#
loop_
_entity_poly.entity_id
_entity_poly.type
_entity_poly.pdbx_seq_one_letter_code
_entity_poly.pdbx_strand_id
1 'polypeptide(L)'
;MAILAQAPLSVLTMASLPFYALSLFFSLCVLLVSPTHSLTCTSQKFTGNKSYSNCTDLPNLNSYLHYTYNSTNSSLSVAFIASPAKPGGWIGWGINPNDTGMAGAQVILALKSSKGAPEVKTYNLVSYSDIREEKLSFDVWDLSAETNATSGEFTIFASVKVPRKS
;
A
#
# COMPACT_ATOMS: atom_id res chain seq x y z
N MET A 1 -0.55 -46.81 -3.60
CA MET A 1 -0.05 -47.91 -4.44
C MET A 1 1.20 -47.38 -5.13
N ALA A 2 2.37 -47.80 -4.66
CA ALA A 2 3.66 -47.39 -5.18
C ALA A 2 4.17 -48.47 -6.12
N ILE A 3 4.79 -48.07 -7.23
CA ILE A 3 5.70 -48.91 -8.00
C ILE A 3 6.99 -48.09 -8.11
N LEU A 4 8.01 -48.52 -7.36
CA LEU A 4 9.38 -48.05 -7.48
C LEU A 4 10.08 -48.93 -8.53
N ALA A 5 10.57 -48.31 -9.61
CA ALA A 5 11.52 -48.94 -10.51
C ALA A 5 12.92 -48.44 -10.16
N GLN A 6 13.81 -49.38 -9.87
CA GLN A 6 15.19 -49.14 -9.46
C GLN A 6 16.04 -48.91 -10.71
N ALA A 7 16.63 -47.72 -10.85
CA ALA A 7 17.71 -47.47 -11.80
C ALA A 7 19.05 -47.88 -11.17
N PRO A 8 20.02 -48.42 -11.93
CA PRO A 8 21.32 -48.78 -11.39
C PRO A 8 22.05 -47.52 -10.94
N LEU A 9 22.56 -47.53 -9.71
CA LEU A 9 23.47 -46.50 -9.22
C LEU A 9 24.77 -46.59 -10.04
N SER A 10 24.88 -45.76 -11.06
CA SER A 10 26.17 -45.37 -11.59
C SER A 10 26.91 -44.63 -10.48
N VAL A 11 28.05 -45.21 -10.08
CA VAL A 11 29.01 -44.59 -9.16
C VAL A 11 29.47 -43.29 -9.83
N LEU A 12 28.86 -42.17 -9.44
CA LEU A 12 29.43 -40.85 -9.71
C LEU A 12 30.75 -40.81 -8.94
N THR A 13 31.84 -41.01 -9.65
CA THR A 13 33.16 -40.66 -9.17
C THR A 13 33.07 -39.21 -8.70
N MET A 14 33.32 -38.96 -7.40
CA MET A 14 33.48 -37.61 -6.88
C MET A 14 34.76 -37.04 -7.49
N ALA A 15 34.66 -36.52 -8.72
CA ALA A 15 35.63 -35.58 -9.21
C ALA A 15 35.68 -34.47 -8.16
N SER A 16 36.84 -34.29 -7.53
CA SER A 16 37.10 -33.18 -6.61
C SER A 16 36.90 -31.91 -7.40
N LEU A 17 35.68 -31.36 -7.36
CA LEU A 17 35.38 -30.06 -7.93
C LEU A 17 36.36 -29.09 -7.29
N PRO A 18 37.23 -28.42 -8.07
CA PRO A 18 38.21 -27.50 -7.50
C PRO A 18 37.44 -26.49 -6.64
N PHE A 19 37.92 -26.21 -5.43
CA PHE A 19 37.25 -25.31 -4.46
C PHE A 19 36.79 -23.98 -5.12
N TYR A 20 37.55 -23.50 -6.10
CA TYR A 20 37.22 -22.34 -6.93
C TYR A 20 35.94 -22.50 -7.77
N ALA A 21 35.68 -23.67 -8.36
CA ALA A 21 34.44 -23.92 -9.10
C ALA A 21 33.22 -23.93 -8.17
N LEU A 22 33.38 -24.46 -6.95
CA LEU A 22 32.32 -24.43 -5.94
C LEU A 22 32.08 -23.00 -5.41
N SER A 23 33.14 -22.21 -5.20
CA SER A 23 33.01 -20.82 -4.78
C SER A 23 32.42 -19.93 -5.88
N LEU A 24 32.79 -20.15 -7.15
CA LEU A 24 32.24 -19.42 -8.30
C LEU A 24 30.75 -19.75 -8.49
N PHE A 25 30.39 -21.02 -8.35
CA PHE A 25 28.99 -21.46 -8.41
C PHE A 25 28.17 -20.87 -7.25
N PHE A 26 28.69 -20.89 -6.02
CA PHE A 26 28.02 -20.27 -4.87
C PHE A 26 27.86 -18.75 -5.06
N SER A 27 28.89 -18.05 -5.57
CA SER A 27 28.82 -16.62 -5.89
C SER A 27 27.78 -16.32 -6.98
N LEU A 28 27.63 -17.20 -7.98
CA LEU A 28 26.63 -17.05 -9.04
C LEU A 28 25.21 -17.31 -8.51
N CYS A 29 25.04 -18.26 -7.59
CA CYS A 29 23.76 -18.50 -6.91
C CYS A 29 23.30 -17.31 -6.08
N VAL A 30 24.22 -16.63 -5.37
CA VAL A 30 23.88 -15.43 -4.57
C VAL A 30 23.42 -14.26 -5.47
N LEU A 31 23.96 -14.14 -6.68
CA LEU A 31 23.54 -13.14 -7.67
C LEU A 31 22.14 -13.40 -8.28
N LEU A 32 21.65 -14.64 -8.19
CA LEU A 32 20.33 -15.05 -8.71
C LEU A 32 19.20 -14.83 -7.70
N VAL A 33 19.51 -14.55 -6.43
CA VAL A 33 18.51 -14.27 -5.39
C VAL A 33 18.11 -12.80 -5.47
N SER A 34 17.19 -12.48 -6.37
CA SER A 34 16.52 -11.17 -6.36
C SER A 34 15.56 -11.12 -5.17
N PRO A 35 15.66 -10.13 -4.25
CA PRO A 35 14.62 -9.93 -3.26
C PRO A 35 13.31 -9.59 -3.99
N THR A 36 12.39 -10.54 -4.03
CA THR A 36 11.01 -10.29 -4.46
C THR A 36 10.22 -9.85 -3.24
N HIS A 37 9.87 -8.56 -3.19
CA HIS A 37 8.91 -8.07 -2.22
C HIS A 37 7.52 -8.43 -2.74
N SER A 38 6.93 -9.49 -2.17
CA SER A 38 5.53 -9.82 -2.44
C SER A 38 4.66 -8.73 -1.81
N LEU A 39 4.01 -7.92 -2.65
CA LEU A 39 3.08 -6.89 -2.20
C LEU A 39 1.78 -7.54 -1.70
N THR A 40 1.40 -7.23 -0.45
CA THR A 40 0.15 -7.72 0.14
C THR A 40 -1.06 -6.87 -0.24
N CYS A 41 -0.82 -5.65 -0.71
CA CYS A 41 -1.81 -4.71 -1.25
C CYS A 41 -2.52 -5.18 -2.53
N THR A 42 -2.20 -6.34 -3.07
CA THR A 42 -2.84 -6.85 -4.30
C THR A 42 -4.15 -7.59 -4.05
N SER A 43 -4.46 -7.93 -2.79
CA SER A 43 -5.59 -8.78 -2.42
C SER A 43 -6.90 -8.01 -2.18
N GLN A 44 -6.79 -6.70 -1.98
CA GLN A 44 -7.87 -5.79 -1.60
C GLN A 44 -8.79 -5.55 -2.78
N LYS A 45 -10.09 -5.59 -2.52
CA LYS A 45 -11.14 -5.41 -3.52
C LYS A 45 -11.97 -4.19 -3.16
N PHE A 46 -12.32 -3.42 -4.18
CA PHE A 46 -13.11 -2.21 -4.06
C PHE A 46 -14.50 -2.44 -4.64
N THR A 47 -15.50 -1.74 -4.09
CA THR A 47 -16.84 -1.74 -4.66
C THR A 47 -16.89 -0.87 -5.92
N GLY A 48 -17.96 -1.02 -6.71
CA GLY A 48 -18.25 -0.10 -7.83
C GLY A 48 -17.24 -0.11 -8.99
N ASN A 49 -16.62 -1.27 -9.30
CA ASN A 49 -15.63 -1.42 -10.38
C ASN A 49 -14.41 -0.48 -10.28
N LYS A 50 -14.11 0.06 -9.09
CA LYS A 50 -12.90 0.86 -8.88
C LYS A 50 -11.67 -0.03 -9.00
N SER A 51 -10.70 0.40 -9.79
CA SER A 51 -9.41 -0.28 -9.95
C SER A 51 -8.28 0.74 -9.96
N TYR A 52 -7.11 0.30 -9.47
CA TYR A 52 -5.92 1.14 -9.36
C TYR A 52 -4.73 0.45 -10.02
N SER A 53 -3.93 1.20 -10.76
CA SER A 53 -2.80 0.65 -11.52
C SER A 53 -1.58 0.35 -10.65
N ASN A 54 -1.50 0.98 -9.47
CA ASN A 54 -0.42 0.79 -8.52
C ASN A 54 -0.97 0.55 -7.12
N CYS A 55 -0.20 -0.16 -6.30
CA CYS A 55 -0.44 -0.25 -4.87
C CYS A 55 0.88 -0.33 -4.10
N THR A 56 0.85 0.00 -2.81
CA THR A 56 2.00 -0.05 -1.92
C THR A 56 1.55 -0.43 -0.51
N ASP A 57 2.27 -1.36 0.11
CA ASP A 57 2.16 -1.66 1.53
C ASP A 57 2.87 -0.55 2.32
N LEU A 58 2.16 0.09 3.25
CA LEU A 58 2.74 1.14 4.07
C LEU A 58 3.41 0.53 5.31
N PRO A 59 4.48 1.17 5.82
CA PRO A 59 5.34 0.55 6.83
C PRO A 59 4.67 0.32 8.19
N ASN A 60 3.53 0.98 8.44
CA ASN A 60 2.87 0.95 9.74
C ASN A 60 1.36 0.72 9.58
N LEU A 61 0.73 0.30 10.69
CA LEU A 61 -0.72 0.22 10.87
C LEU A 61 -1.44 -0.78 9.94
N ASN A 62 -0.71 -1.73 9.33
CA ASN A 62 -1.28 -2.68 8.36
C ASN A 62 -2.11 -1.94 7.30
N SER A 63 -1.52 -0.88 6.75
CA SER A 63 -2.21 0.05 5.86
C SER A 63 -1.69 -0.04 4.44
N TYR A 64 -2.56 0.31 3.50
CA TYR A 64 -2.32 0.13 2.07
C TYR A 64 -2.68 1.40 1.33
N LEU A 65 -1.86 1.73 0.33
CA LEU A 65 -2.14 2.82 -0.59
C LEU A 65 -2.27 2.27 -1.99
N HIS A 66 -3.45 2.39 -2.58
CA HIS A 66 -3.68 2.13 -4.00
C HIS A 66 -3.82 3.44 -4.74
N TYR A 67 -3.23 3.54 -5.92
CA TYR A 67 -3.28 4.79 -6.67
C TYR A 67 -3.17 4.62 -8.18
N THR A 68 -3.77 5.56 -8.90
CA THR A 68 -3.65 5.73 -10.35
C THR A 68 -3.38 7.19 -10.62
N TYR A 69 -2.28 7.47 -11.31
CA TYR A 69 -1.99 8.81 -11.81
C TYR A 69 -2.60 9.01 -13.20
N ASN A 70 -3.30 10.12 -13.39
CA ASN A 70 -3.80 10.57 -14.68
C ASN A 70 -3.01 11.81 -15.11
N SER A 71 -2.20 11.65 -16.15
CA SER A 71 -1.35 12.73 -16.68
C SER A 71 -2.15 13.83 -17.39
N THR A 72 -3.26 13.48 -18.04
CA THR A 72 -4.09 14.40 -18.85
C THR A 72 -4.66 15.52 -18.00
N ASN A 73 -5.19 15.20 -16.82
CA ASN A 73 -5.74 16.18 -15.88
C ASN A 73 -4.83 16.43 -14.67
N SER A 74 -3.65 15.80 -14.59
CA SER A 74 -2.69 15.93 -13.50
C SER A 74 -3.34 15.63 -12.15
N SER A 75 -3.95 14.45 -12.04
CA SER A 75 -4.62 13.99 -10.82
C SER A 75 -4.10 12.65 -10.33
N LEU A 76 -4.18 12.43 -9.03
CA LEU A 76 -3.93 11.14 -8.39
C LEU A 76 -5.23 10.64 -7.77
N SER A 77 -5.77 9.56 -8.31
CA SER A 77 -6.88 8.83 -7.68
C SER A 77 -6.29 7.84 -6.69
N VAL A 78 -6.82 7.80 -5.48
CA VAL A 78 -6.29 7.04 -4.34
C VAL A 78 -7.39 6.23 -3.67
N ALA A 79 -7.03 5.03 -3.19
CA ALA A 79 -7.71 4.33 -2.12
C ALA A 79 -6.72 4.06 -0.99
N PHE A 80 -6.93 4.70 0.17
CA PHE A 80 -6.14 4.47 1.37
C PHE A 80 -6.92 3.57 2.32
N ILE A 81 -6.32 2.46 2.72
CA ILE A 81 -6.96 1.43 3.55
C ILE A 81 -6.21 1.31 4.86
N ALA A 82 -6.93 1.32 5.98
CA ALA A 82 -6.37 1.06 7.30
C ALA A 82 -7.45 0.60 8.28
N SER A 83 -7.02 -0.08 9.35
CA SER A 83 -7.88 -0.34 10.50
C SER A 83 -7.90 0.88 11.43
N PRO A 84 -9.08 1.36 11.87
CA PRO A 84 -9.16 2.33 12.96
C PRO A 84 -8.47 1.78 14.23
N ALA A 85 -7.77 2.63 14.97
CA ALA A 85 -7.04 2.21 16.17
C ALA A 85 -7.94 1.65 17.30
N LYS A 86 -9.24 1.94 17.26
CA LYS A 86 -10.25 1.44 18.20
C LYS A 86 -11.61 1.35 17.51
N PRO A 87 -12.56 0.54 18.02
CA PRO A 87 -13.93 0.53 17.53
C PRO A 87 -14.54 1.94 17.54
N GLY A 88 -15.16 2.35 16.43
CA GLY A 88 -15.69 3.71 16.25
C GLY A 88 -14.62 4.79 16.09
N GLY A 89 -13.36 4.41 15.89
CA GLY A 89 -12.28 5.33 15.55
C GLY A 89 -12.35 5.86 14.13
N TRP A 90 -11.23 6.41 13.69
CA TRP A 90 -11.06 7.02 12.37
C TRP A 90 -9.75 6.58 11.74
N ILE A 91 -9.64 6.78 10.44
CA ILE A 91 -8.39 6.69 9.69
C ILE A 91 -8.18 7.99 8.91
N GLY A 92 -6.93 8.36 8.64
CA GLY A 92 -6.62 9.58 7.92
C GLY A 92 -5.46 9.38 6.95
N TRP A 93 -5.60 9.96 5.76
CA TRP A 93 -4.52 10.05 4.78
C TRP A 93 -4.09 11.52 4.67
N GLY A 94 -2.84 11.78 5.08
CA GLY A 94 -2.26 13.13 5.13
C GLY A 94 -1.33 13.39 3.95
N ILE A 95 -1.40 14.60 3.41
CA ILE A 95 -0.54 15.11 2.35
C ILE A 95 0.12 16.38 2.89
N ASN A 96 1.45 16.40 2.92
CA ASN A 96 2.21 17.58 3.27
C ASN A 96 3.03 18.04 2.05
N PRO A 97 2.59 19.09 1.34
CA PRO A 97 3.31 19.60 0.17
C PRO A 97 4.64 20.30 0.51
N ASN A 98 4.85 20.68 1.77
CA ASN A 98 5.95 21.57 2.17
C ASN A 98 7.02 20.85 2.99
N ASP A 99 6.70 19.72 3.62
CA ASP A 99 7.60 18.97 4.51
C ASP A 99 7.23 17.47 4.55
N THR A 100 8.04 16.67 5.22
CA THR A 100 7.84 15.22 5.43
C THR A 100 7.14 14.88 6.75
N GLY A 101 6.94 15.87 7.63
CA GLY A 101 6.31 15.72 8.94
C GLY A 101 4.79 15.82 8.93
N MET A 102 4.19 15.53 10.09
CA MET A 102 2.73 15.65 10.30
C MET A 102 2.27 17.11 10.42
N ALA A 103 3.07 17.97 11.05
CA ALA A 103 2.75 19.40 11.14
C ALA A 103 2.81 20.03 9.74
N GLY A 104 1.78 20.81 9.41
CA GLY A 104 1.54 21.36 8.07
C GLY A 104 0.83 20.40 7.10
N ALA A 105 0.53 19.16 7.51
CA ALA A 105 -0.17 18.22 6.65
C ALA A 105 -1.66 18.57 6.51
N GLN A 106 -2.19 18.35 5.31
CA GLN A 106 -3.59 18.42 4.98
C GLN A 106 -4.15 17.01 4.84
N VAL A 107 -5.20 16.70 5.61
CA VAL A 107 -5.65 15.33 5.86
C VAL A 107 -7.07 15.13 5.34
N ILE A 108 -7.26 14.01 4.63
CA ILE A 108 -8.57 13.44 4.34
C ILE A 108 -8.82 12.34 5.37
N LEU A 109 -9.89 12.48 6.16
CA LEU A 109 -10.19 11.63 7.31
C LEU A 109 -11.52 10.92 7.11
N ALA A 110 -11.56 9.61 7.36
CA ALA A 110 -12.80 8.84 7.44
C ALA A 110 -13.10 8.44 8.87
N LEU A 111 -14.33 8.72 9.32
CA LEU A 111 -14.83 8.39 10.64
C LEU A 111 -16.22 7.77 10.55
N LYS A 112 -16.58 6.93 11.52
CA LYS A 112 -17.92 6.35 11.55
C LYS A 112 -18.95 7.44 11.85
N SER A 113 -19.95 7.61 10.98
CA SER A 113 -21.07 8.50 11.25
C SER A 113 -22.07 7.86 12.23
N SER A 114 -22.93 8.68 12.85
CA SER A 114 -24.02 8.21 13.71
C SER A 114 -25.01 7.30 12.97
N LYS A 115 -25.08 7.41 11.64
CA LYS A 115 -25.89 6.58 10.74
C LYS A 115 -25.24 5.24 10.38
N GLY A 116 -24.05 4.94 10.91
CA GLY A 116 -23.35 3.66 10.74
C GLY A 116 -22.40 3.59 9.54
N ALA A 117 -22.67 4.31 8.45
CA ALA A 117 -21.75 4.46 7.31
C ALA A 117 -20.60 5.42 7.66
N PRO A 118 -19.39 5.21 7.12
CA PRO A 118 -18.29 6.15 7.30
C PRO A 118 -18.54 7.45 6.52
N GLU A 119 -18.16 8.56 7.12
CA GLU A 119 -18.21 9.91 6.56
C GLU A 119 -16.79 10.43 6.35
N VAL A 120 -16.58 11.25 5.30
CA VAL A 120 -15.28 11.86 5.00
C VAL A 120 -15.27 13.32 5.40
N LYS A 121 -14.22 13.73 6.08
CA LYS A 121 -13.92 15.11 6.48
C LYS A 121 -12.51 15.51 6.08
N THR A 122 -12.26 16.81 6.01
CA THR A 122 -10.94 17.36 5.68
C THR A 122 -10.40 18.22 6.81
N TYR A 123 -9.11 18.10 7.08
CA TYR A 123 -8.44 18.83 8.16
C TYR A 123 -7.13 19.44 7.70
N ASN A 124 -6.80 20.61 8.24
CA ASN A 124 -5.47 21.20 8.18
C ASN A 124 -4.79 21.08 9.56
N LEU A 125 -3.67 20.39 9.61
CA LEU A 125 -2.90 20.14 10.83
C LEU A 125 -1.79 21.19 10.93
N VAL A 126 -2.15 22.42 11.25
CA VAL A 126 -1.20 23.55 11.35
C VAL A 126 -0.07 23.22 12.32
N SER A 127 -0.40 22.58 13.45
CA SER A 127 0.57 22.01 14.39
C SER A 127 -0.05 20.82 15.13
N TYR A 128 0.71 20.14 16.00
CA TYR A 128 0.18 19.07 16.85
C TYR A 128 -0.93 19.52 17.81
N SER A 129 -1.04 20.82 18.09
CA SER A 129 -2.05 21.41 18.96
C SER A 129 -3.09 22.27 18.23
N ASP A 130 -2.95 22.47 16.92
CA ASP A 130 -3.85 23.30 16.11
C ASP A 130 -4.29 22.50 14.88
N ILE A 131 -5.48 21.91 14.99
CA ILE A 131 -6.10 21.04 13.98
C ILE A 131 -7.45 21.67 13.63
N ARG A 132 -7.63 21.98 12.35
CA ARG A 132 -8.80 22.74 11.87
C ARG A 132 -9.56 21.94 10.83
N GLU A 133 -10.86 21.77 11.00
CA GLU A 133 -11.73 21.22 9.96
C GLU A 133 -11.96 22.29 8.91
N GLU A 134 -11.36 22.13 7.73
CA GLU A 134 -11.44 23.14 6.65
C GLU A 134 -11.20 22.50 5.27
N LYS A 135 -11.44 23.30 4.22
CA LYS A 135 -11.16 22.89 2.84
C LYS A 135 -9.64 22.84 2.62
N LEU A 136 -9.17 21.80 1.93
CA LEU A 136 -7.75 21.66 1.58
C LEU A 136 -7.32 22.73 0.56
N SER A 137 -6.04 23.07 0.55
CA SER A 137 -5.50 24.10 -0.36
C SER A 137 -5.29 23.60 -1.80
N PHE A 138 -5.47 22.30 -2.02
CA PHE A 138 -5.50 21.67 -3.34
C PHE A 138 -6.88 21.07 -3.60
N ASP A 139 -7.24 20.96 -4.89
CA ASP A 139 -8.52 20.41 -5.28
C ASP A 139 -8.60 18.92 -4.98
N VAL A 140 -9.71 18.53 -4.35
CA VAL A 140 -10.06 17.15 -4.06
C VAL A 140 -11.50 16.88 -4.50
N TRP A 141 -11.74 15.71 -5.07
CA TRP A 141 -13.06 15.27 -5.52
C TRP A 141 -13.20 13.76 -5.37
N ASP A 142 -14.40 13.23 -5.68
CA ASP A 142 -14.76 11.82 -5.50
C ASP A 142 -14.49 11.30 -4.07
N LEU A 143 -14.63 12.18 -3.08
CA LEU A 143 -14.44 11.84 -1.67
C LEU A 143 -15.54 10.89 -1.21
N SER A 144 -15.15 9.68 -0.83
CA SER A 144 -16.05 8.73 -0.18
C SER A 144 -15.27 7.83 0.76
N ALA A 145 -15.98 7.16 1.66
CA ALA A 145 -15.39 6.14 2.50
C ALA A 145 -16.30 4.92 2.58
N GLU A 146 -15.68 3.77 2.79
CA GLU A 146 -16.38 2.50 2.97
C GLU A 146 -15.74 1.71 4.12
N THR A 147 -16.51 0.80 4.70
CA THR A 147 -16.04 -0.12 5.74
C THR A 147 -16.15 -1.54 5.23
N ASN A 148 -15.08 -2.30 5.32
CA ASN A 148 -15.11 -3.73 5.05
C ASN A 148 -15.93 -4.43 6.14
N ALA A 149 -17.03 -5.07 5.77
CA ALA A 149 -17.96 -5.69 6.73
C ALA A 149 -17.33 -6.86 7.53
N THR A 150 -16.28 -7.50 7.00
CA THR A 150 -15.63 -8.66 7.63
C THR A 150 -14.41 -8.23 8.45
N SER A 151 -13.51 -7.42 7.90
CA SER A 151 -12.29 -7.00 8.60
C SER A 151 -12.47 -5.77 9.50
N GLY A 152 -13.50 -4.94 9.22
CA GLY A 152 -13.69 -3.66 9.89
C GLY A 152 -12.75 -2.54 9.41
N GLU A 153 -11.89 -2.83 8.43
CA GLU A 153 -11.01 -1.83 7.82
C GLU A 153 -11.82 -0.74 7.13
N PHE A 154 -11.29 0.48 7.21
CA PHE A 154 -11.85 1.62 6.48
C PHE A 154 -11.04 1.81 5.20
N THR A 155 -11.74 2.24 4.15
CA THR A 155 -11.14 2.67 2.89
C THR A 155 -11.57 4.10 2.61
N ILE A 156 -10.60 5.01 2.47
CA ILE A 156 -10.82 6.37 1.97
C ILE A 156 -10.59 6.37 0.46
N PHE A 157 -11.58 6.82 -0.31
CA PHE A 157 -11.45 7.11 -1.72
C PHE A 157 -11.34 8.61 -1.94
N ALA A 158 -10.38 9.03 -2.76
CA ALA A 158 -10.21 10.42 -3.12
C ALA A 158 -9.51 10.55 -4.48
N SER A 159 -9.83 11.61 -5.21
CA SER A 159 -9.01 12.10 -6.30
C SER A 159 -8.44 13.45 -5.91
N VAL A 160 -7.12 13.63 -6.03
CA VAL A 160 -6.43 14.87 -5.66
C VAL A 160 -5.72 15.47 -6.86
N LYS A 161 -5.79 16.80 -6.98
CA LYS A 161 -4.98 17.53 -7.97
C LYS A 161 -3.53 17.50 -7.52
N VAL A 162 -2.64 17.09 -8.43
CA VAL A 162 -1.20 17.10 -8.18
C VAL A 162 -0.49 18.06 -9.15
N PRO A 163 0.64 18.66 -8.75
CA PRO A 163 1.46 19.44 -9.67
C PRO A 163 1.85 18.61 -10.88
N ARG A 164 1.91 19.24 -12.06
CA ARG A 164 2.48 18.58 -13.24
C ARG A 164 3.96 18.30 -12.96
N LYS A 165 4.39 17.10 -13.34
CA LYS A 165 5.81 16.78 -13.42
C LYS A 165 6.44 17.73 -14.45
N SER A 166 7.33 18.61 -13.98
CA SER A 166 8.16 19.45 -14.85
C SER A 166 9.24 18.63 -15.55
#